data_AF-D8EWV1-F1
#
_entry.id   AF-D8EWV1-F1
#
_cell.length_a   1.000
_cell.length_b   1.000
_cell.length_c   1.000
_cell.angle_alpha   90.00
_cell.angle_beta   90.00
_cell.angle_gamma   90.00
#
_symmetry.space_group_name_H-M   'P 1'
#
loop_
_entity.id
_entity.type
_entity.pdbx_description
1 polymer ?
#
loop_
_entity_poly.entity_id
_entity_poly.type
_entity_poly.pdbx_seq_one_letter_code
_entity_poly.pdbx_strand_id
1 'polypeptide(L)'
;MNTSQDRLDKKFNTITHTLVELNEESNRLTSNLVNLAEKRNTMAEKRTSDAEKRTLFAGERTKLTKDQSEFSRKNTDLAKERTRLSANRTEMAEKRTNFSENRTVLADKRTHFAESRTGFSRYRSVMAKGRTELAFIRTGIAFVALGIGMMRYFGFGPWTALDASIAVMGVVSTIYGSCRYITTAKCQRIYERKMKDFLVPEPEKTGQ
;
A
#
# COMPACT_ATOMS: atom_id res chain seq x y z
N MET A 1 94.25 69.84 73.18
CA MET A 1 92.90 69.50 73.65
C MET A 1 91.94 69.22 72.49
N ASN A 2 92.37 68.55 71.40
CA ASN A 2 91.52 68.44 70.20
C ASN A 2 91.61 67.10 69.42
N THR A 3 92.50 66.17 69.80
CA THR A 3 92.75 64.91 69.06
C THR A 3 91.86 63.73 69.46
N SER A 4 91.16 63.82 70.60
CA SER A 4 90.19 62.80 71.03
C SER A 4 88.77 63.09 70.53
N GLN A 5 88.39 64.37 70.36
CA GLN A 5 87.14 64.77 69.71
C GLN A 5 87.14 64.42 68.22
N ASP A 6 88.22 64.73 67.48
CA ASP A 6 88.33 64.43 66.05
C ASP A 6 88.19 62.92 65.71
N ARG A 7 88.71 62.04 66.57
CA ARG A 7 88.53 60.58 66.42
C ARG A 7 87.13 60.09 66.75
N LEU A 8 86.47 60.73 67.72
CA LEU A 8 85.08 60.47 68.07
C LEU A 8 84.17 60.92 66.93
N ASP A 9 84.40 62.11 66.39
CA ASP A 9 83.63 62.68 65.27
C ASP A 9 83.80 61.87 63.99
N LYS A 10 85.01 61.36 63.69
CA LYS A 10 85.22 60.41 62.59
C LYS A 10 84.43 59.12 62.77
N LYS A 11 84.50 58.50 63.95
CA LYS A 11 83.73 57.28 64.25
C LYS A 11 82.23 57.54 64.20
N PHE A 12 81.77 58.69 64.69
CA PHE A 12 80.37 59.10 64.64
C PHE A 12 79.90 59.32 63.18
N ASN A 13 80.72 59.95 62.34
CA ASN A 13 80.46 60.10 60.90
C ASN A 13 80.47 58.74 60.16
N THR A 14 81.34 57.81 60.54
CA THR A 14 81.31 56.45 59.95
C THR A 14 80.07 55.68 60.38
N ILE A 15 79.70 55.72 61.66
CA ILE A 15 78.50 55.04 62.18
C ILE A 15 77.24 55.62 61.53
N THR A 16 77.12 56.95 61.45
CA THR A 16 75.98 57.60 60.80
C THR A 16 75.87 57.22 59.32
N HIS A 17 76.98 57.17 58.56
CA HIS A 17 76.97 56.67 57.18
C HIS A 17 76.50 55.21 57.07
N THR A 18 77.01 54.31 57.93
CA THR A 18 76.61 52.89 57.91
C THR A 18 75.14 52.67 58.26
N LEU A 19 74.57 53.49 59.17
CA LEU A 19 73.15 53.44 59.50
C LEU A 19 72.28 53.93 58.34
N VAL A 20 72.74 54.96 57.61
CA VAL A 20 72.05 55.46 56.41
C VAL A 20 72.08 54.41 55.30
N GLU A 21 73.22 53.75 55.04
CA GLU A 21 73.33 52.65 54.07
C GLU A 21 72.43 51.46 54.42
N LEU A 22 72.44 51.02 55.69
CA LEU A 22 71.55 49.94 56.16
C LEU A 22 70.07 50.28 56.00
N ASN A 23 69.72 51.55 56.22
CA ASN A 23 68.36 52.04 56.03
C ASN A 23 67.96 52.07 54.54
N GLU A 24 68.87 52.45 53.65
CA GLU A 24 68.66 52.36 52.20
C GLU A 24 68.53 50.92 51.70
N GLU A 25 69.35 49.99 52.21
CA GLU A 25 69.23 48.56 51.91
C GLU A 25 67.90 47.98 52.41
N SER A 26 67.50 48.31 53.65
CA SER A 26 66.17 47.93 54.16
C SER A 26 65.05 48.45 53.26
N ASN A 27 65.09 49.72 52.87
CA ASN A 27 64.10 50.30 51.96
C ASN A 27 64.07 49.62 50.58
N ARG A 28 65.24 49.24 50.04
CA ARG A 28 65.34 48.45 48.79
C ARG A 28 64.73 47.06 48.94
N LEU A 29 65.03 46.36 50.03
CA LEU A 29 64.45 45.04 50.30
C LEU A 29 62.93 45.12 50.47
N THR A 30 62.43 46.12 51.20
CA THR A 30 60.99 46.34 51.37
C THR A 30 60.30 46.61 50.04
N SER A 31 60.85 47.47 49.19
CA SER A 31 60.28 47.73 47.85
C SER A 31 60.30 46.48 46.95
N ASN A 32 61.36 45.66 47.00
CA ASN A 32 61.42 44.39 46.28
C ASN A 32 60.38 43.37 46.77
N LEU A 33 60.15 43.27 48.08
CA LEU A 33 59.13 42.41 48.65
C LEU A 33 57.72 42.83 48.22
N VAL A 34 57.45 44.15 48.20
CA VAL A 34 56.18 44.70 47.69
C VAL A 34 55.98 44.35 46.22
N ASN A 35 56.98 44.57 45.36
CA ASN A 35 56.93 44.21 43.94
C ASN A 35 56.71 42.70 43.71
N LEU A 36 57.34 41.86 44.53
CA LEU A 36 57.16 40.41 44.47
C LEU A 36 55.75 39.99 44.90
N ALA A 37 55.20 40.64 45.94
CA ALA A 37 53.83 40.41 46.39
C ALA A 37 52.83 40.80 45.31
N GLU A 38 53.03 41.95 44.64
CA GLU A 38 52.19 42.38 43.52
C GLU A 38 52.25 41.39 42.33
N LYS A 39 53.45 40.93 41.96
CA LYS A 39 53.61 39.88 40.94
C LYS A 39 52.91 38.56 41.32
N ARG A 40 52.90 38.18 42.59
CA ARG A 40 52.18 36.99 43.07
C ARG A 40 50.68 37.19 43.00
N ASN A 41 50.17 38.35 43.37
CA ASN A 41 48.74 38.66 43.31
C ASN A 41 48.24 38.65 41.86
N THR A 42 48.92 39.36 40.94
CA THR A 42 48.55 39.35 39.51
C THR A 42 48.62 37.95 38.90
N MET A 43 49.57 37.11 39.32
CA MET A 43 49.64 35.72 38.89
C MET A 43 48.50 34.88 39.49
N ALA A 44 48.12 35.11 40.74
CA ALA A 44 46.98 34.45 41.37
C ALA A 44 45.66 34.80 40.65
N GLU A 45 45.45 36.07 40.32
CA GLU A 45 44.29 36.53 39.53
C GLU A 45 44.24 35.89 38.13
N LYS A 46 45.38 35.77 37.44
CA LYS A 46 45.42 35.07 36.14
C LYS A 46 45.02 33.61 36.30
N ARG A 47 45.52 32.92 37.33
CA ARG A 47 45.17 31.52 37.62
C ARG A 47 43.69 31.32 37.94
N THR A 48 43.09 32.23 38.71
CA THR A 48 41.64 32.16 39.00
C THR A 48 40.84 32.38 37.73
N SER A 49 41.19 33.39 36.91
CA SER A 49 40.50 33.65 35.64
C SER A 49 40.60 32.48 34.65
N ASP A 50 41.76 31.81 34.58
CA ASP A 50 41.94 30.64 33.73
C ASP A 50 41.20 29.42 34.27
N ALA A 51 41.12 29.27 35.59
CA ALA A 51 40.30 28.23 36.21
C ALA A 51 38.81 28.42 35.88
N GLU A 52 38.29 29.65 35.96
CA GLU A 52 36.92 29.98 35.56
C GLU A 52 36.64 29.69 34.08
N LYS A 53 37.56 30.04 33.18
CA LYS A 53 37.42 29.68 31.75
C LYS A 53 37.36 28.17 31.55
N ARG A 54 38.18 27.40 32.27
CA ARG A 54 38.19 25.93 32.19
C ARG A 54 36.87 25.33 32.67
N THR A 55 36.27 25.85 33.75
CA THR A 55 34.97 25.36 34.23
C THR A 55 33.84 25.71 33.26
N LEU A 56 33.85 26.90 32.66
CA LEU A 56 32.90 27.30 31.62
C LEU A 56 33.00 26.39 30.38
N PHE A 57 34.21 26.17 29.86
CA PHE A 57 34.43 25.26 28.72
C PHE A 57 34.01 23.82 29.03
N ALA A 58 34.26 23.34 30.24
CA ALA A 58 33.78 22.02 30.67
C ALA A 58 32.24 21.96 30.64
N GLY A 59 31.58 23.01 31.12
CA GLY A 59 30.13 23.17 31.04
C GLY A 59 29.60 23.12 29.61
N GLU A 60 30.19 23.89 28.69
CA GLU A 60 29.80 23.87 27.27
C GLU A 60 29.99 22.50 26.62
N ARG A 61 31.11 21.83 26.89
CA ARG A 61 31.35 20.46 26.38
C ARG A 61 30.29 19.49 26.87
N THR A 62 29.87 19.57 28.14
CA THR A 62 28.80 18.70 28.65
C THR A 62 27.46 18.97 27.99
N LYS A 63 27.11 20.24 27.73
CA LYS A 63 25.89 20.61 26.99
C LYS A 63 25.93 20.06 25.56
N LEU A 64 27.02 20.30 24.84
CA LEU A 64 27.19 19.82 23.46
C LEU A 64 27.09 18.29 23.36
N THR A 65 27.65 17.58 24.36
CA THR A 65 27.55 16.11 24.42
C THR A 65 26.10 15.64 24.61
N LYS A 66 25.32 16.34 25.45
CA LYS A 66 23.90 16.05 25.63
C LYS A 66 23.13 16.28 24.34
N ASP A 67 23.33 17.41 23.68
CA ASP A 67 22.67 17.75 22.41
C ASP A 67 23.00 16.72 21.32
N GLN A 68 24.26 16.28 21.24
CA GLN A 68 24.68 15.24 20.31
C GLN A 68 24.00 13.89 20.61
N SER A 69 23.82 13.54 21.88
CA SER A 69 23.08 12.33 22.28
C SER A 69 21.60 12.43 21.91
N GLU A 70 20.95 13.57 22.16
CA GLU A 70 19.55 13.79 21.78
C GLU A 70 19.36 13.75 20.27
N PHE A 71 20.26 14.37 19.51
CA PHE A 71 20.22 14.32 18.05
C PHE A 71 20.37 12.89 17.52
N SER A 72 21.28 12.11 18.10
CA SER A 72 21.45 10.69 17.77
C SER A 72 20.17 9.89 18.01
N ARG A 73 19.50 10.10 19.16
CA ARG A 73 18.20 9.47 19.45
C ARG A 73 17.15 9.84 18.40
N LYS A 74 17.00 11.12 18.07
CA LYS A 74 16.07 11.59 17.03
C LYS A 74 16.33 10.92 15.67
N ASN A 75 17.60 10.75 15.29
CA ASN A 75 17.95 10.04 14.06
C ASN A 75 17.54 8.57 14.10
N THR A 76 17.74 7.88 15.24
CA THR A 76 17.29 6.49 15.39
C THR A 76 15.78 6.35 15.31
N ASP A 77 15.02 7.29 15.87
CA ASP A 77 13.56 7.26 15.83
C ASP A 77 13.04 7.58 14.42
N LEU A 78 13.64 8.55 13.73
CA LEU A 78 13.33 8.85 12.34
C LEU A 78 13.62 7.65 11.42
N ALA A 79 14.72 6.91 11.67
CA ALA A 79 15.03 5.70 10.92
C ALA A 79 13.95 4.62 11.12
N LYS A 80 13.48 4.42 12.36
CA LYS A 80 12.37 3.48 12.64
C LYS A 80 11.08 3.88 11.92
N GLU A 81 10.70 5.17 11.95
CA GLU A 81 9.51 5.64 11.24
C GLU A 81 9.63 5.48 9.72
N ARG A 82 10.82 5.71 9.14
CA ARG A 82 11.06 5.44 7.71
C ARG A 82 10.86 3.96 7.38
N THR A 83 11.38 3.05 8.20
CA THR A 83 11.18 1.60 8.03
C THR A 83 9.69 1.23 8.14
N ARG A 84 8.98 1.76 9.13
CA ARG A 84 7.54 1.52 9.32
C ARG A 84 6.72 2.03 8.13
N LEU A 85 7.01 3.23 7.64
CA LEU A 85 6.34 3.79 6.47
C LEU A 85 6.61 2.96 5.21
N SER A 86 7.83 2.44 5.06
CA SER A 86 8.18 1.54 3.96
C SER A 86 7.35 0.24 4.02
N ALA A 87 7.27 -0.39 5.19
CA ALA A 87 6.46 -1.60 5.39
C ALA A 87 4.96 -1.35 5.12
N ASN A 88 4.44 -0.20 5.57
CA ASN A 88 3.05 0.17 5.29
C ASN A 88 2.80 0.40 3.79
N ARG A 89 3.77 0.97 3.06
CA ARG A 89 3.68 1.13 1.60
C ARG A 89 3.64 -0.21 0.88
N THR A 90 4.44 -1.18 1.31
CA THR A 90 4.43 -2.53 0.72
C THR A 90 3.12 -3.26 1.01
N GLU A 91 2.60 -3.18 2.24
CA GLU A 91 1.30 -3.76 2.59
C GLU A 91 0.15 -3.14 1.79
N MET A 92 0.15 -1.81 1.62
CA MET A 92 -0.86 -1.13 0.80
C MET A 92 -0.79 -1.53 -0.68
N ALA A 93 0.42 -1.76 -1.21
CA ALA A 93 0.61 -2.24 -2.57
C ALA A 93 0.02 -3.64 -2.76
N GLU A 94 0.27 -4.55 -1.81
CA GLU A 94 -0.30 -5.90 -1.80
C GLU A 94 -1.85 -5.88 -1.70
N LYS A 95 -2.40 -5.03 -0.82
CA LYS A 95 -3.86 -4.85 -0.75
C LYS A 95 -4.45 -4.37 -2.08
N ARG A 96 -3.75 -3.50 -2.81
CA ARG A 96 -4.18 -3.03 -4.14
C ARG A 96 -4.13 -4.15 -5.18
N THR A 97 -3.10 -4.99 -5.18
CA THR A 97 -3.01 -6.12 -6.11
C THR A 97 -4.12 -7.13 -5.84
N ASN A 98 -4.33 -7.51 -4.57
CA ASN A 98 -5.39 -8.44 -4.19
C ASN A 98 -6.78 -7.91 -4.52
N PHE A 99 -7.03 -6.61 -4.31
CA PHE A 99 -8.30 -6.00 -4.71
C PHE A 99 -8.49 -5.99 -6.23
N SER A 100 -7.43 -5.77 -7.01
CA SER A 100 -7.48 -5.84 -8.47
C SER A 100 -7.83 -7.25 -8.95
N GLU A 101 -7.21 -8.27 -8.37
CA GLU A 101 -7.49 -9.68 -8.67
C GLU A 101 -8.93 -10.07 -8.29
N ASN A 102 -9.40 -9.66 -7.12
CA ASN A 102 -10.81 -9.90 -6.74
C ASN A 102 -11.79 -9.23 -7.72
N ARG A 103 -11.44 -8.06 -8.27
CA ARG A 103 -12.26 -7.40 -9.30
C ARG A 103 -12.27 -8.16 -10.61
N THR A 104 -11.14 -8.72 -11.04
CA THR A 104 -11.10 -9.53 -12.28
C THR A 104 -11.89 -10.82 -12.11
N VAL A 105 -11.73 -11.53 -11.00
CA VAL A 105 -12.51 -12.74 -10.68
C VAL A 105 -14.01 -12.43 -10.62
N LEU A 106 -14.41 -11.32 -10.00
CA LEU A 106 -15.83 -10.96 -9.93
C LEU A 106 -16.40 -10.55 -11.30
N ALA A 107 -15.60 -9.89 -12.14
CA ALA A 107 -15.99 -9.59 -13.51
C ALA A 107 -16.20 -10.86 -14.33
N ASP A 108 -15.32 -11.85 -14.20
CA ASP A 108 -15.44 -13.14 -14.87
C ASP A 108 -16.65 -13.95 -14.39
N LYS A 109 -16.91 -13.96 -13.08
CA LYS A 109 -18.16 -14.55 -12.54
C LYS A 109 -19.41 -13.86 -13.13
N ARG A 110 -19.36 -12.54 -13.31
CA ARG A 110 -20.49 -11.78 -13.90
C ARG A 110 -20.68 -12.12 -15.38
N THR A 111 -19.62 -12.25 -16.17
CA THR A 111 -19.71 -12.66 -17.58
C THR A 111 -20.24 -14.09 -17.69
N HIS A 112 -19.75 -15.02 -16.87
CA HIS A 112 -20.24 -16.39 -16.80
C HIS A 112 -21.73 -16.48 -16.45
N PHE A 113 -22.20 -15.71 -15.46
CA PHE A 113 -23.62 -15.64 -15.12
C PHE A 113 -24.47 -15.02 -16.23
N ALA A 114 -23.96 -14.01 -16.94
CA ALA A 114 -24.63 -13.42 -18.08
C ALA A 114 -24.78 -14.44 -19.22
N GLU A 115 -23.71 -15.18 -19.54
CA GLU A 115 -23.74 -16.25 -20.52
C GLU A 115 -24.76 -17.32 -20.14
N SER A 116 -24.71 -17.81 -18.89
CA SER A 116 -25.69 -18.77 -18.36
C SER A 116 -27.13 -18.29 -18.54
N ARG A 117 -27.43 -17.03 -18.21
CA ARG A 117 -28.76 -16.43 -18.41
C ARG A 117 -29.17 -16.42 -19.88
N THR A 118 -28.26 -16.06 -20.79
CA THR A 118 -28.55 -16.08 -22.24
C THR A 118 -28.78 -17.50 -22.74
N GLY A 119 -28.03 -18.48 -22.24
CA GLY A 119 -28.23 -19.91 -22.50
C GLY A 119 -29.62 -20.36 -22.08
N PHE A 120 -30.07 -20.03 -20.87
CA PHE A 120 -31.41 -20.37 -20.37
C PHE A 120 -32.52 -19.70 -21.18
N SER A 121 -32.33 -18.45 -21.57
CA SER A 121 -33.27 -17.74 -22.46
C SER A 121 -33.40 -18.46 -23.80
N ARG A 122 -32.29 -18.82 -24.43
CA ARG A 122 -32.30 -19.56 -25.70
C ARG A 122 -32.94 -20.93 -25.57
N TYR A 123 -32.66 -21.66 -24.49
CA TYR A 123 -33.30 -22.95 -24.21
C TYR A 123 -34.83 -22.84 -24.12
N ARG A 124 -35.34 -21.82 -23.42
CA ARG A 124 -36.80 -21.55 -23.37
C ARG A 124 -37.39 -21.30 -24.75
N SER A 125 -36.71 -20.52 -25.59
CA SER A 125 -37.16 -20.26 -26.97
C SER A 125 -37.18 -21.53 -27.83
N VAL A 126 -36.19 -22.42 -27.69
CA VAL A 126 -36.16 -23.72 -28.38
C VAL A 126 -37.33 -24.60 -27.93
N MET A 127 -37.59 -24.68 -26.62
CA MET A 127 -38.74 -25.41 -26.06
C MET A 127 -40.08 -24.87 -26.56
N ALA A 128 -40.23 -23.54 -26.64
CA ALA A 128 -41.42 -22.91 -27.20
C ALA A 128 -41.62 -23.26 -28.68
N LYS A 129 -40.55 -23.22 -29.49
CA LYS A 129 -40.59 -23.64 -30.90
C LYS A 129 -40.98 -25.11 -31.05
N GLY A 130 -40.45 -26.00 -30.21
CA GLY A 130 -40.83 -27.41 -30.21
C GLY A 130 -42.34 -27.62 -29.96
N ARG A 131 -42.94 -26.84 -29.04
CA ARG A 131 -44.39 -26.87 -28.79
C ARG A 131 -45.19 -26.40 -30.01
N THR A 132 -44.76 -25.33 -30.68
CA THR A 132 -45.43 -24.83 -31.88
C THR A 132 -45.33 -25.83 -33.04
N GLU A 133 -44.17 -26.46 -33.23
CA GLU A 133 -43.97 -27.47 -34.28
C GLU A 133 -44.83 -28.72 -34.02
N LEU A 134 -44.96 -29.15 -32.76
CA LEU A 134 -45.87 -30.24 -32.38
C LEU A 134 -47.34 -29.88 -32.63
N ALA A 135 -47.75 -28.65 -32.34
CA ALA A 135 -49.10 -28.16 -32.62
C ALA A 135 -49.38 -28.16 -34.13
N PHE A 136 -48.42 -27.74 -34.96
CA PHE A 136 -48.51 -27.79 -36.42
C PHE A 136 -48.66 -29.22 -36.97
N ILE A 137 -47.94 -30.19 -36.40
CA ILE A 137 -48.12 -31.61 -36.76
C ILE A 137 -49.53 -32.07 -36.40
N ARG A 138 -50.02 -31.71 -35.22
CA ARG A 138 -51.37 -32.07 -34.76
C ARG A 138 -52.47 -31.52 -35.67
N THR A 139 -52.38 -30.25 -36.05
CA THR A 139 -53.32 -29.64 -36.99
C THR A 139 -53.18 -30.24 -38.38
N GLY A 140 -51.95 -30.52 -38.84
CA GLY A 140 -51.69 -31.20 -40.11
C GLY A 140 -52.39 -32.55 -40.20
N ILE A 141 -52.25 -33.40 -39.19
CA ILE A 141 -52.93 -34.71 -39.11
C ILE A 141 -54.45 -34.54 -39.10
N ALA A 142 -54.98 -33.54 -38.39
CA ALA A 142 -56.42 -33.26 -38.38
C ALA A 142 -56.94 -32.85 -39.77
N PHE A 143 -56.20 -32.04 -40.53
CA PHE A 143 -56.55 -31.69 -41.92
C PHE A 143 -56.50 -32.88 -42.86
N VAL A 144 -55.52 -33.78 -42.70
CA VAL A 144 -55.46 -35.04 -43.47
C VAL A 144 -56.69 -35.91 -43.16
N ALA A 145 -57.01 -36.09 -41.88
CA ALA A 145 -58.16 -36.88 -41.46
C ALA A 145 -59.50 -36.28 -41.96
N LEU A 146 -59.62 -34.95 -41.93
CA LEU A 146 -60.78 -34.24 -42.47
C LEU A 146 -60.90 -34.42 -43.98
N GLY A 147 -59.82 -34.23 -44.74
CA GLY A 147 -59.81 -34.42 -46.19
C GLY A 147 -60.18 -35.84 -46.60
N ILE A 148 -59.64 -36.85 -45.92
CA ILE A 148 -59.99 -38.26 -46.16
C ILE A 148 -61.45 -38.55 -45.76
N GLY A 149 -61.90 -38.02 -44.62
CA GLY A 149 -63.27 -38.18 -44.14
C GLY A 149 -64.31 -37.58 -45.08
N MET A 150 -64.04 -36.39 -45.64
CA MET A 150 -64.90 -35.76 -46.65
C MET A 150 -64.92 -36.55 -47.96
N MET A 151 -63.76 -37.03 -48.44
CA MET A 151 -63.71 -37.90 -49.62
C MET A 151 -64.56 -39.17 -49.46
N ARG A 152 -64.63 -39.72 -48.24
CA ARG A 152 -65.48 -40.88 -47.93
C ARG A 152 -66.97 -40.54 -47.91
N TYR A 153 -67.33 -39.32 -47.52
CA TYR A 153 -68.72 -38.89 -47.33
C TYR A 153 -69.42 -38.42 -48.61
N PHE A 154 -68.75 -37.60 -49.45
CA PHE A 154 -69.35 -37.03 -50.67
C PHE A 154 -69.18 -37.89 -51.94
N GLY A 155 -68.29 -38.89 -51.94
CA GLY A 155 -68.02 -39.75 -53.10
C GLY A 155 -67.16 -39.08 -54.20
N PHE A 156 -67.08 -39.71 -55.38
CA PHE A 156 -66.35 -39.15 -56.55
C PHE A 156 -67.23 -38.12 -57.27
N GLY A 157 -66.95 -36.84 -57.03
CA GLY A 157 -67.64 -35.72 -57.67
C GLY A 157 -66.69 -34.54 -57.95
N PRO A 158 -67.19 -33.41 -58.47
CA PRO A 158 -66.37 -32.23 -58.76
C PRO A 158 -65.62 -31.67 -57.52
N TRP A 159 -66.14 -31.93 -56.32
CA TRP A 159 -65.58 -31.51 -55.03
C TRP A 159 -64.41 -32.36 -54.55
N THR A 160 -64.17 -33.55 -55.14
CA THR A 160 -63.07 -34.45 -54.77
C THR A 160 -61.70 -33.81 -55.01
N ALA A 161 -61.56 -32.94 -56.01
CA ALA A 161 -60.33 -32.20 -56.24
C ALA A 161 -59.99 -31.25 -55.08
N LEU A 162 -61.01 -30.65 -54.45
CA LEU A 162 -60.85 -29.79 -53.28
C LEU A 162 -60.46 -30.65 -52.06
N ASP A 163 -61.14 -31.76 -51.82
CA ASP A 163 -60.81 -32.65 -50.68
C ASP A 163 -59.40 -33.25 -50.80
N ALA A 164 -59.01 -33.65 -52.02
CA ALA A 164 -57.65 -34.09 -52.31
C ALA A 164 -56.63 -32.98 -52.08
N SER A 165 -56.94 -31.72 -52.43
CA SER A 165 -56.07 -30.57 -52.18
C SER A 165 -55.86 -30.33 -50.68
N ILE A 166 -56.93 -30.45 -49.86
CA ILE A 166 -56.84 -30.33 -48.39
C ILE A 166 -56.00 -31.47 -47.81
N ALA A 167 -56.21 -32.70 -48.27
CA ALA A 167 -55.44 -33.86 -47.81
C ALA A 167 -53.95 -33.70 -48.15
N VAL A 168 -53.61 -33.29 -49.37
CA VAL A 168 -52.22 -33.04 -49.79
C VAL A 168 -51.60 -31.91 -48.96
N MET A 169 -52.31 -30.80 -48.73
CA MET A 169 -51.84 -29.70 -47.89
C MET A 169 -51.60 -30.14 -46.44
N GLY A 170 -52.48 -30.98 -45.89
CA GLY A 170 -52.30 -31.57 -44.56
C GLY A 170 -51.06 -32.47 -44.47
N VAL A 171 -50.79 -33.27 -45.51
CA VAL A 171 -49.60 -34.11 -45.60
C VAL A 171 -48.33 -33.25 -45.68
N VAL A 172 -48.32 -32.22 -46.54
CA VAL A 172 -47.19 -31.28 -46.66
C VAL A 172 -46.91 -30.57 -45.33
N SER A 173 -47.94 -30.08 -44.65
CA SER A 173 -47.81 -29.45 -43.32
C SER A 173 -47.26 -30.42 -42.27
N THR A 174 -47.70 -31.68 -42.29
CA THR A 174 -47.26 -32.72 -41.35
C THR A 174 -45.80 -33.11 -41.57
N ILE A 175 -45.37 -33.26 -42.83
CA ILE A 175 -43.98 -33.55 -43.19
C ILE A 175 -43.08 -32.38 -42.80
N TYR A 176 -43.48 -31.15 -43.14
CA TYR A 176 -42.72 -29.96 -42.78
C TYR A 176 -42.57 -29.82 -41.26
N GLY A 177 -43.65 -29.96 -40.51
CA GLY A 177 -43.64 -29.94 -39.05
C GLY A 177 -42.76 -31.04 -38.45
N SER A 178 -42.80 -32.25 -39.00
CA SER A 178 -42.00 -33.40 -38.52
C SER A 178 -40.50 -33.21 -38.77
N CYS A 179 -40.09 -32.77 -39.96
CA CYS A 179 -38.69 -32.46 -40.25
C CYS A 179 -38.14 -31.34 -39.35
N ARG A 180 -38.94 -30.30 -39.13
CA ARG A 180 -38.61 -29.20 -38.24
C ARG A 180 -38.51 -29.65 -36.78
N TYR A 181 -39.47 -30.45 -36.31
CA TYR A 181 -39.47 -31.02 -34.96
C TYR A 181 -38.22 -31.87 -34.68
N ILE A 182 -37.81 -32.73 -35.62
CA ILE A 182 -36.59 -33.54 -35.49
C ILE A 182 -35.35 -32.64 -35.36
N THR A 183 -35.30 -31.55 -36.11
CA THR A 183 -34.20 -30.56 -36.03
C THR A 183 -34.19 -29.86 -34.68
N THR A 184 -35.34 -29.42 -34.19
CA THR A 184 -35.49 -28.79 -32.87
C THR A 184 -35.16 -29.76 -31.73
N ALA A 185 -35.54 -31.03 -31.84
CA ALA A 185 -35.21 -32.08 -30.87
C ALA A 185 -33.71 -32.41 -30.82
N LYS A 186 -33.01 -32.33 -31.96
CA LYS A 186 -31.54 -32.40 -31.99
C LYS A 186 -30.91 -31.20 -31.28
N CYS A 187 -31.40 -29.98 -31.54
CA CYS A 187 -30.94 -28.78 -30.85
C CYS A 187 -31.15 -28.87 -29.34
N GLN A 188 -32.31 -29.33 -28.88
CA GLN A 188 -32.62 -29.49 -27.46
C GLN A 188 -31.60 -30.38 -26.75
N ARG A 189 -31.24 -31.54 -27.32
CA ARG A 189 -30.21 -32.44 -26.76
C ARG A 189 -28.81 -31.84 -26.71
N ILE A 190 -28.48 -30.93 -27.63
CA ILE A 190 -27.21 -30.20 -27.62
C ILE A 190 -27.22 -29.14 -26.51
N TYR A 191 -28.32 -28.39 -26.38
CA TYR A 191 -28.45 -27.40 -25.31
C TYR A 191 -28.50 -28.05 -23.93
N GLU A 192 -29.14 -29.20 -23.77
CA GLU A 192 -29.16 -29.92 -22.50
C GLU A 192 -27.77 -30.41 -22.07
N ARG A 193 -26.94 -30.85 -23.03
CA ARG A 193 -25.53 -31.16 -22.75
C ARG A 193 -24.75 -29.91 -22.34
N LYS A 194 -24.81 -28.85 -23.15
CA LYS A 194 -24.15 -27.57 -22.81
C LYS A 194 -24.60 -27.02 -21.45
N MET A 195 -25.88 -27.17 -21.11
CA MET A 195 -26.44 -26.78 -19.81
C MET A 195 -25.84 -27.59 -18.67
N LYS A 196 -25.71 -28.92 -18.82
CA LYS A 196 -25.07 -29.78 -17.82
C LYS A 196 -23.62 -29.37 -17.60
N ASP A 197 -22.92 -28.99 -18.66
CA ASP A 197 -21.54 -28.48 -18.59
C ASP A 197 -21.46 -27.12 -17.87
N PHE A 198 -22.48 -26.25 -18.00
CA PHE A 198 -22.57 -24.99 -17.23
C PHE A 198 -22.95 -25.21 -15.75
N LEU A 199 -23.72 -26.27 -15.43
CA LEU A 199 -24.21 -26.59 -14.08
C LEU A 199 -23.21 -27.40 -13.26
N VAL A 200 -22.41 -28.23 -13.92
CA VAL A 200 -21.29 -28.96 -13.34
C VAL A 200 -20.03 -28.29 -13.85
N PRO A 201 -19.53 -27.23 -13.18
CA PRO A 201 -18.19 -26.77 -13.48
C PRO A 201 -17.26 -27.98 -13.29
N GLU A 202 -16.51 -28.33 -14.34
CA GLU A 202 -15.40 -29.27 -14.23
C GLU A 202 -14.63 -28.96 -12.95
N PRO A 203 -14.27 -29.96 -12.11
CA PRO A 203 -13.45 -29.69 -10.95
C PRO A 203 -12.21 -28.96 -11.47
N GLU A 204 -12.00 -27.74 -11.01
CA GLU A 204 -10.77 -26.98 -11.25
C GLU A 204 -9.63 -27.97 -11.09
N LYS A 205 -8.92 -28.25 -12.19
CA LYS A 205 -7.62 -28.89 -12.08
C LYS A 205 -6.79 -27.91 -11.29
N THR A 206 -6.69 -28.15 -9.99
CA THR A 206 -5.73 -27.56 -9.07
C THR A 206 -4.34 -27.89 -9.60
N GLY A 207 -3.89 -27.07 -10.55
CA GLY A 207 -2.53 -26.95 -10.96
C GLY A 207 -1.89 -25.85 -10.14
N GLN A 208 -1.47 -26.21 -8.92
CA GLN A 208 -0.31 -25.69 -8.21
C GLN A 208 -0.01 -26.60 -7.03
#